data_AF-A0A959P8M3-F1
#
_entry.id   AF-A0A959P8M3-F1
#
_cell.length_a   1.000
_cell.length_b   1.000
_cell.length_c   1.000
_cell.angle_alpha   90.00
_cell.angle_beta   90.00
_cell.angle_gamma   90.00
#
_symmetry.space_group_name_H-M   'P 1'
#
loop_
_entity.id
_entity.type
_entity.pdbx_description
1 polymer ?
#
loop_
_entity_poly.entity_id
_entity_poly.type
_entity_poly.pdbx_seq_one_letter_code
_entity_poly.pdbx_strand_id
1 'polypeptide(L)'
;MKSRRNFIKRTSVATLGALIDSKIVFGNKLPEGYVPLVLESEDPYEMFKKHKDMKVLNNRPWNIESLPHLLDDKVTPNDKMFIRNNGLIPEDVDPSSWTLTIDGESVSKSKTYKLSELKSKFQHHTYQLTIECGGNGRAEFNPPAKGNQWEYGAVSCAQWTGVRLADVLKDVGVKGDAVYIGYYGADVHLTGNPEKVVISRGVPI
;
A
#
# COMPACT_ATOMS: atom_id res chain seq x y z
N MET A 1 -51.40 -10.64 11.97
CA MET A 1 -50.85 -10.50 10.60
C MET A 1 -49.37 -10.11 10.68
N LYS A 2 -48.42 -11.02 10.46
CA LYS A 2 -46.99 -10.67 10.37
C LYS A 2 -46.81 -9.85 9.09
N SER A 3 -46.50 -8.56 9.23
CA SER A 3 -46.34 -7.62 8.10
C SER A 3 -45.34 -8.15 7.06
N ARG A 4 -45.67 -8.05 5.76
CA ARG A 4 -44.79 -8.42 4.63
C ARG A 4 -43.39 -7.80 4.75
N ARG A 5 -43.28 -6.62 5.38
CA ARG A 5 -41.99 -5.95 5.67
C ARG A 5 -41.11 -6.73 6.65
N ASN A 6 -41.70 -7.37 7.65
CA ASN A 6 -40.96 -8.19 8.62
C ASN A 6 -40.50 -9.51 8.01
N PHE A 7 -41.21 -10.04 7.01
CA PHE A 7 -40.78 -11.21 6.26
C PHE A 7 -39.55 -10.88 5.41
N ILE A 8 -39.62 -9.81 4.59
CA ILE A 8 -38.51 -9.36 3.74
C ILE A 8 -37.25 -9.08 4.58
N LYS A 9 -37.36 -8.32 5.70
CA LYS A 9 -36.22 -8.04 6.59
C LYS A 9 -35.54 -9.30 7.13
N ARG A 10 -36.33 -10.32 7.51
CA ARG A 10 -35.79 -11.58 8.03
C ARG A 10 -35.13 -12.41 6.95
N THR A 11 -35.72 -12.45 5.76
CA THR A 11 -35.16 -13.16 4.61
C THR A 11 -33.83 -12.53 4.17
N SER A 12 -33.76 -11.19 4.06
CA SER A 12 -32.52 -10.49 3.70
C SER A 12 -31.39 -10.78 4.69
N VAL A 13 -31.64 -10.62 5.99
CA VAL A 13 -30.61 -10.87 7.04
C VAL A 13 -30.19 -12.34 7.08
N ALA A 14 -31.12 -13.28 6.86
CA ALA A 14 -30.80 -14.71 6.79
C ALA A 14 -29.96 -15.06 5.56
N THR A 15 -30.26 -14.47 4.40
CA THR A 15 -29.44 -14.62 3.19
C THR A 15 -28.05 -14.03 3.40
N LEU A 16 -27.95 -12.84 4.02
CA LEU A 16 -26.65 -12.23 4.34
C LEU A 16 -25.83 -13.11 5.29
N GLY A 17 -26.43 -13.66 6.35
CA GLY A 17 -25.72 -14.54 7.30
C GLY A 17 -25.26 -15.86 6.66
N ALA A 18 -26.02 -16.38 5.68
CA ALA A 18 -25.62 -17.57 4.92
C ALA A 18 -24.43 -17.30 3.97
N LEU A 19 -24.32 -16.09 3.42
CA LEU A 19 -23.20 -15.72 2.54
C LEU A 19 -21.85 -15.61 3.27
N ILE A 20 -21.87 -15.30 4.57
CA ILE A 20 -20.65 -15.10 5.38
C ILE A 20 -20.41 -16.24 6.38
N ASP A 21 -21.14 -17.36 6.22
CA ASP A 21 -21.18 -18.52 7.13
C ASP A 21 -21.20 -18.13 8.62
N SER A 22 -21.94 -17.07 8.94
CA SER A 22 -21.90 -16.46 10.26
C SER A 22 -23.23 -15.79 10.60
N LYS A 23 -23.60 -15.89 11.89
CA LYS A 23 -24.84 -15.34 12.39
C LYS A 23 -24.69 -13.83 12.65
N ILE A 24 -25.40 -13.01 11.89
CA ILE A 24 -25.45 -11.55 12.13
C ILE A 24 -26.25 -11.28 13.41
N VAL A 25 -25.53 -11.08 14.51
CA VAL A 25 -26.10 -10.72 15.82
C VAL A 25 -26.81 -9.37 15.68
N PHE A 26 -28.07 -9.30 16.12
CA PHE A 26 -28.95 -8.13 15.93
C PHE A 26 -29.20 -7.70 14.48
N GLY A 27 -29.05 -8.58 13.48
CA GLY A 27 -29.33 -8.22 12.08
C GLY A 27 -30.76 -7.69 11.85
N ASN A 28 -31.71 -8.09 12.69
CA ASN A 28 -33.08 -7.56 12.71
C ASN A 28 -33.21 -6.09 13.21
N LYS A 29 -32.13 -5.51 13.74
CA LYS A 29 -32.04 -4.11 14.19
C LYS A 29 -31.17 -3.24 13.27
N LEU A 30 -30.67 -3.77 12.15
CA LEU A 30 -29.90 -2.98 11.20
C LEU A 30 -30.79 -1.87 10.59
N PRO A 31 -30.30 -0.61 10.56
CA PRO A 31 -30.99 0.48 9.89
C PRO A 31 -31.23 0.16 8.41
N GLU A 32 -32.29 0.74 7.83
CA GLU A 32 -32.59 0.56 6.42
C GLU A 32 -31.48 1.21 5.57
N GLY A 33 -30.89 0.45 4.65
CA GLY A 33 -29.73 0.89 3.84
C GLY A 33 -28.35 0.57 4.43
N TYR A 34 -28.26 -0.01 5.63
CA TYR A 34 -26.98 -0.45 6.20
C TYR A 34 -26.60 -1.85 5.69
N VAL A 35 -25.57 -1.92 4.84
CA VAL A 35 -24.91 -3.17 4.45
C VAL A 35 -23.76 -3.44 5.44
N PRO A 36 -23.65 -4.63 6.04
CA PRO A 36 -22.48 -4.99 6.83
C PRO A 36 -21.21 -4.85 6.00
N LEU A 37 -20.20 -4.14 6.52
CA LEU A 37 -18.88 -3.92 5.87
C LEU A 37 -18.20 -5.21 5.37
N VAL A 38 -18.55 -6.37 5.94
CA VAL A 38 -18.07 -7.69 5.49
C VAL A 38 -18.50 -8.02 4.05
N LEU A 39 -19.60 -7.46 3.55
CA LEU A 39 -20.09 -7.69 2.18
C LEU A 39 -19.53 -6.69 1.16
N GLU A 40 -18.85 -5.65 1.63
CA GLU A 40 -18.17 -4.65 0.81
C GLU A 40 -16.64 -4.77 0.88
N SER A 41 -16.10 -5.76 1.60
CA SER A 41 -14.65 -5.95 1.63
C SER A 41 -14.21 -6.48 0.27
N GLU A 42 -13.67 -5.58 -0.55
CA GLU A 42 -12.95 -5.93 -1.77
C GLU A 42 -11.94 -7.04 -1.46
N ASP A 43 -11.97 -8.10 -2.26
CA ASP A 43 -10.99 -9.18 -2.16
C ASP A 43 -9.60 -8.58 -2.40
N PRO A 44 -8.70 -8.55 -1.38
CA PRO A 44 -7.40 -7.93 -1.53
C PRO A 44 -6.54 -8.61 -2.59
N TYR A 45 -6.78 -9.89 -2.88
CA TYR A 45 -6.04 -10.62 -3.91
C TYR A 45 -6.45 -10.15 -5.31
N GLU A 46 -7.74 -9.88 -5.53
CA GLU A 46 -8.22 -9.33 -6.81
C GLU A 46 -7.85 -7.83 -6.93
N MET A 47 -8.06 -7.04 -5.87
CA MET A 47 -7.73 -5.61 -5.82
C MET A 47 -6.25 -5.36 -6.15
N PHE A 48 -5.35 -6.12 -5.53
CA PHE A 48 -3.90 -5.96 -5.71
C PHE A 48 -3.27 -6.91 -6.74
N LYS A 49 -4.08 -7.77 -7.39
CA LYS A 49 -3.62 -8.82 -8.30
C LYS A 49 -2.54 -9.70 -7.65
N LYS A 50 -2.82 -10.17 -6.43
CA LYS A 50 -1.91 -10.96 -5.61
C LYS A 50 -2.26 -12.44 -5.63
N HIS A 51 -1.25 -13.26 -5.37
CA HIS A 51 -1.40 -14.69 -5.21
C HIS A 51 -2.31 -14.98 -4.02
N LYS A 52 -3.29 -15.88 -4.19
CA LYS A 52 -4.35 -16.15 -3.22
C LYS A 52 -3.85 -16.73 -1.89
N ASP A 53 -2.68 -17.36 -1.91
CA ASP A 53 -2.06 -17.95 -0.73
C ASP A 53 -1.29 -16.94 0.13
N MET A 54 -1.16 -15.67 -0.31
CA MET A 54 -0.51 -14.64 0.50
C MET A 54 -1.31 -14.36 1.79
N LYS A 55 -0.61 -13.97 2.86
CA LYS A 55 -1.20 -13.79 4.19
C LYS A 55 -1.52 -12.32 4.46
N VAL A 56 -2.80 -11.98 4.63
CA VAL A 56 -3.22 -10.64 5.06
C VAL A 56 -2.95 -10.45 6.56
N LEU A 57 -2.15 -9.44 6.92
CA LEU A 57 -1.88 -9.09 8.32
C LEU A 57 -2.84 -8.03 8.86
N ASN A 58 -3.21 -7.05 8.03
CA ASN A 58 -4.26 -6.05 8.30
C ASN A 58 -4.67 -5.31 7.01
N ASN A 59 -5.77 -4.57 7.09
CA ASN A 59 -6.40 -3.86 5.97
C ASN A 59 -6.56 -2.34 6.16
N ARG A 60 -6.10 -1.78 7.29
CA ARG A 60 -6.10 -0.34 7.55
C ARG A 60 -4.81 0.10 8.25
N PRO A 61 -3.71 0.30 7.51
CA PRO A 61 -3.59 0.18 6.06
C PRO A 61 -3.38 -1.27 5.61
N TRP A 62 -3.44 -1.57 4.31
CA TRP A 62 -3.16 -2.92 3.81
C TRP A 62 -1.70 -3.33 4.06
N ASN A 63 -1.52 -4.49 4.68
CA ASN A 63 -0.25 -5.19 4.78
C ASN A 63 -0.45 -6.68 4.52
N ILE A 64 0.24 -7.21 3.52
CA ILE A 64 0.08 -8.56 3.00
C ILE A 64 1.46 -9.19 2.85
N GLU A 65 1.65 -10.34 3.46
CA GLU A 65 2.90 -11.10 3.53
C GLU A 65 2.93 -12.22 2.48
N SER A 66 4.09 -12.39 1.82
CA SER A 66 4.30 -13.55 0.96
C SER A 66 4.57 -14.80 1.81
N LEU A 67 4.21 -15.99 1.35
CA LEU A 67 4.62 -17.21 2.06
C LEU A 67 6.02 -17.64 1.61
N PRO A 68 6.86 -18.24 2.47
CA PRO A 68 8.24 -18.60 2.11
C PRO A 68 8.35 -19.44 0.83
N HIS A 69 7.44 -20.40 0.60
CA HIS A 69 7.42 -21.23 -0.61
C HIS A 69 7.01 -20.48 -1.89
N LEU A 70 6.53 -19.23 -1.77
CA LEU A 70 6.24 -18.35 -2.92
C LEU A 70 7.49 -17.53 -3.32
N LEU A 71 8.58 -17.60 -2.56
CA LEU A 71 9.78 -16.77 -2.75
C LEU A 71 10.95 -17.51 -3.42
N ASP A 72 10.72 -18.71 -3.97
CA ASP A 72 11.75 -19.53 -4.62
C ASP A 72 12.20 -18.99 -6.00
N ASP A 73 11.38 -18.15 -6.63
CA ASP A 73 11.68 -17.56 -7.93
C ASP A 73 12.90 -16.63 -7.83
N LYS A 74 13.87 -16.80 -8.73
CA LYS A 74 15.08 -15.93 -8.80
C LYS A 74 14.71 -14.45 -8.86
N VAL A 75 13.67 -14.11 -9.60
CA VAL A 75 13.05 -12.79 -9.63
C VAL A 75 11.64 -12.95 -9.11
N THR A 76 11.34 -12.37 -7.94
CA THR A 76 10.02 -12.50 -7.31
C THR A 76 8.93 -11.93 -8.24
N PRO A 77 7.94 -12.74 -8.66
CA PRO A 77 6.81 -12.27 -9.45
C PRO A 77 5.98 -11.20 -8.73
N ASN A 78 5.40 -10.26 -9.48
CA ASN A 78 4.63 -9.14 -8.92
C ASN A 78 3.44 -9.59 -8.04
N ASP A 79 2.78 -10.68 -8.40
CA ASP A 79 1.67 -11.27 -7.65
C ASP A 79 2.11 -11.91 -6.32
N LYS A 80 3.40 -12.24 -6.17
CA LYS A 80 3.99 -12.82 -4.94
C LYS A 80 4.76 -11.79 -4.08
N MET A 81 4.91 -10.55 -4.55
CA MET A 81 5.55 -9.49 -3.76
C MET A 81 4.70 -9.07 -2.57
N PHE A 82 5.29 -8.93 -1.38
CA PHE A 82 4.59 -8.43 -0.19
C PHE A 82 4.10 -6.98 -0.39
N ILE A 83 3.05 -6.60 0.36
CA ILE A 83 2.54 -5.23 0.42
C ILE A 83 2.76 -4.69 1.83
N ARG A 84 3.38 -3.52 1.95
CA ARG A 84 3.50 -2.79 3.22
C ARG A 84 3.13 -1.33 3.03
N ASN A 85 1.96 -0.94 3.52
CA ASN A 85 1.52 0.46 3.50
C ASN A 85 1.51 1.05 4.92
N ASN A 86 1.85 2.34 5.08
CA ASN A 86 1.68 3.09 6.35
C ASN A 86 0.38 3.90 6.36
N GLY A 87 -0.05 4.37 5.19
CA GLY A 87 -1.26 5.16 4.98
C GLY A 87 -2.26 4.44 4.10
N LEU A 88 -3.38 5.11 3.87
CA LEU A 88 -4.36 4.71 2.87
C LEU A 88 -3.77 4.95 1.48
N ILE A 89 -4.16 4.09 0.54
CA ILE A 89 -3.68 4.12 -0.83
C ILE A 89 -4.29 5.35 -1.53
N PRO A 90 -3.51 6.14 -2.29
CA PRO A 90 -4.07 7.21 -3.11
C PRO A 90 -5.03 6.64 -4.16
N GLU A 91 -6.21 7.20 -4.26
CA GLU A 91 -7.21 6.87 -5.29
C GLU A 91 -7.13 7.87 -6.45
N ASP A 92 -7.72 7.51 -7.59
CA ASP A 92 -7.88 8.40 -8.77
C ASP A 92 -6.57 9.00 -9.33
N VAL A 93 -5.46 8.27 -9.24
CA VAL A 93 -4.16 8.72 -9.77
C VAL A 93 -4.14 8.64 -11.30
N ASP A 94 -4.08 9.79 -11.97
CA ASP A 94 -3.87 9.90 -13.41
C ASP A 94 -2.36 10.09 -13.75
N PRO A 95 -1.71 9.11 -14.40
CA PRO A 95 -0.30 9.20 -14.77
C PRO A 95 0.04 10.35 -15.73
N SER A 96 -0.94 10.87 -16.47
CA SER A 96 -0.71 11.94 -17.46
C SER A 96 -0.56 13.32 -16.81
N SER A 97 -1.20 13.51 -15.65
CA SER A 97 -1.16 14.73 -14.85
C SER A 97 -0.26 14.62 -13.61
N TRP A 98 0.20 13.42 -13.26
CA TRP A 98 1.13 13.21 -12.16
C TRP A 98 2.45 13.98 -12.35
N THR A 99 2.92 14.59 -11.26
CA THR A 99 4.17 15.35 -11.25
C THR A 99 5.05 15.01 -10.04
N LEU A 100 6.36 15.20 -10.21
CA LEU A 100 7.38 15.15 -9.17
C LEU A 100 8.04 16.51 -9.05
N THR A 101 7.97 17.12 -7.87
CA THR A 101 8.71 18.34 -7.55
C THR A 101 9.94 18.01 -6.73
N ILE A 102 11.09 18.52 -7.14
CA ILE A 102 12.32 18.53 -6.36
C ILE A 102 12.60 19.97 -5.93
N ASP A 103 12.57 20.20 -4.63
CA ASP A 103 12.78 21.50 -3.99
C ASP A 103 13.66 21.37 -2.72
N GLY A 104 13.72 22.44 -1.92
CA GLY A 104 14.57 22.54 -0.73
C GLY A 104 15.59 23.69 -0.79
N GLU A 105 16.24 23.96 0.33
CA GLU A 105 17.21 25.06 0.47
C GLU A 105 18.50 24.84 -0.35
N SER A 106 18.89 23.57 -0.51
CA SER A 106 20.11 23.15 -1.21
C SER A 106 19.91 22.86 -2.70
N VAL A 107 18.74 23.16 -3.28
CA VAL A 107 18.59 23.14 -4.75
C VAL A 107 18.85 24.52 -5.34
N SER A 108 19.48 24.58 -6.51
CA SER A 108 19.71 25.84 -7.23
C SER A 108 18.40 26.48 -7.70
N LYS A 109 17.47 25.65 -8.17
CA LYS A 109 16.11 26.04 -8.59
C LYS A 109 15.18 24.85 -8.39
N SER A 110 14.03 25.08 -7.75
CA SER A 110 12.97 24.06 -7.68
C SER A 110 12.52 23.70 -9.10
N LYS A 111 12.37 22.40 -9.36
CA LYS A 111 11.92 21.88 -10.66
C LYS A 111 10.82 20.85 -10.46
N THR A 112 9.81 20.93 -11.32
CA THR A 112 8.72 19.97 -11.40
C THR A 112 8.80 19.23 -12.72
N TYR A 113 8.69 17.91 -12.66
CA TYR A 113 8.71 17.01 -13.81
C TYR A 113 7.38 16.29 -13.95
N LYS A 114 6.88 16.16 -15.16
CA LYS A 114 5.84 15.17 -15.49
C LYS A 114 6.47 13.78 -15.59
N LEU A 115 5.65 12.74 -15.40
CA LEU A 115 6.11 11.36 -15.57
C LEU A 115 6.68 11.09 -16.97
N SER A 116 6.08 11.68 -18.01
CA SER A 116 6.55 11.56 -19.40
C SER A 116 7.92 12.20 -19.62
N GLU A 117 8.20 13.32 -18.95
CA GLU A 117 9.50 14.01 -19.04
C GLU A 117 10.59 13.21 -18.34
N LEU A 118 10.30 12.62 -17.17
CA LEU A 118 11.25 11.73 -16.50
C LEU A 118 11.63 10.56 -17.43
N LYS A 119 10.63 9.96 -18.08
CA LYS A 119 10.84 8.82 -19.00
C LYS A 119 11.61 9.19 -20.26
N SER A 120 11.45 10.39 -20.82
CA SER A 120 12.10 10.76 -22.08
C SER A 120 13.47 11.43 -21.89
N LYS A 121 13.67 12.15 -20.78
CA LYS A 121 14.86 12.97 -20.54
C LYS A 121 16.05 12.19 -20.00
N PHE A 122 15.81 11.21 -19.15
CA PHE A 122 16.87 10.50 -18.43
C PHE A 122 17.06 9.08 -18.95
N GLN A 123 18.28 8.57 -18.81
CA GLN A 123 18.60 7.19 -19.13
C GLN A 123 17.86 6.23 -18.19
N HIS A 124 17.33 5.15 -18.75
CA HIS A 124 16.69 4.09 -17.96
C HIS A 124 17.73 3.09 -17.49
N HIS A 125 17.61 2.68 -16.24
CA HIS A 125 18.42 1.65 -15.62
C HIS A 125 17.52 0.56 -15.06
N THR A 126 17.94 -0.69 -15.23
CA THR A 126 17.28 -1.85 -14.66
C THR A 126 18.19 -2.52 -13.65
N TYR A 127 17.69 -2.71 -12.44
CA TYR A 127 18.39 -3.39 -11.36
C TYR A 127 17.52 -4.48 -10.76
N GLN A 128 18.11 -5.64 -10.48
CA GLN A 128 17.47 -6.61 -9.62
C GLN A 128 17.81 -6.28 -8.17
N LEU A 129 16.81 -5.87 -7.38
CA LEU A 129 17.01 -5.40 -6.01
C LEU A 129 16.08 -6.12 -5.06
N THR A 130 16.62 -6.50 -3.91
CA THR A 130 15.85 -6.98 -2.78
C THR A 130 15.32 -5.80 -1.97
N ILE A 131 14.02 -5.75 -1.77
CA ILE A 131 13.38 -4.86 -0.81
C ILE A 131 12.88 -5.72 0.34
N GLU A 132 13.27 -5.36 1.55
CA GLU A 132 12.87 -6.04 2.78
C GLU A 132 12.27 -5.03 3.75
N CYS A 133 11.14 -5.41 4.36
CA CYS A 133 10.59 -4.64 5.46
C CYS A 133 11.54 -4.73 6.65
N GLY A 134 11.91 -3.62 7.28
CA GLY A 134 12.66 -3.64 8.55
C GLY A 134 11.91 -4.31 9.73
N GLY A 135 10.72 -4.85 9.48
CA GLY A 135 9.97 -5.68 10.40
C GLY A 135 9.87 -7.15 10.03
N ASN A 136 10.53 -7.60 8.95
CA ASN A 136 10.59 -9.02 8.61
C ASN A 136 11.18 -9.79 9.80
N GLY A 137 10.61 -10.96 10.11
CA GLY A 137 10.96 -11.76 11.29
C GLY A 137 10.42 -11.25 12.63
N ARG A 138 9.56 -10.22 12.65
CA ARG A 138 9.06 -9.65 13.93
C ARG A 138 8.32 -10.68 14.79
N ALA A 139 7.61 -11.63 14.18
CA ALA A 139 6.86 -12.65 14.90
C ALA A 139 7.75 -13.56 15.78
N GLU A 140 9.06 -13.59 15.53
CA GLU A 140 10.02 -14.44 16.25
C GLU A 140 10.53 -13.82 17.57
N PHE A 141 10.21 -12.55 17.85
CA PHE A 141 10.61 -11.93 19.11
C PHE A 141 9.80 -12.47 20.30
N ASN A 142 10.50 -12.77 21.40
CA ASN A 142 9.90 -13.12 22.69
C ASN A 142 10.48 -12.23 23.81
N PRO A 143 9.68 -11.37 24.47
CA PRO A 143 8.24 -11.18 24.27
C PRO A 143 7.92 -10.51 22.91
N PRO A 144 6.69 -10.66 22.37
CA PRO A 144 6.31 -10.08 21.09
C PRO A 144 6.52 -8.57 21.02
N ALA A 145 7.18 -8.11 19.96
CA ALA A 145 7.36 -6.69 19.69
C ALA A 145 6.10 -6.06 19.06
N LYS A 146 5.88 -4.76 19.28
CA LYS A 146 4.76 -4.02 18.69
C LYS A 146 4.87 -3.92 17.16
N GLY A 147 3.72 -3.97 16.47
CA GLY A 147 3.60 -3.78 15.02
C GLY A 147 3.04 -5.02 14.32
N ASN A 148 3.09 -5.01 12.98
CA ASN A 148 2.68 -6.16 12.17
C ASN A 148 3.57 -7.36 12.49
N GLN A 149 2.97 -8.49 12.84
CA GLN A 149 3.66 -9.73 13.17
C GLN A 149 4.03 -10.45 11.86
N TRP A 150 5.01 -9.89 11.15
CA TRP A 150 5.60 -10.54 9.97
C TRP A 150 6.36 -11.80 10.40
N GLU A 151 6.16 -12.88 9.67
CA GLU A 151 7.01 -14.06 9.70
C GLU A 151 8.22 -13.78 8.80
N TYR A 152 8.44 -14.56 7.74
CA TYR A 152 9.66 -14.47 6.90
C TYR A 152 9.39 -13.87 5.51
N GLY A 153 8.15 -13.47 5.24
CA GLY A 153 7.66 -13.16 3.91
C GLY A 153 7.63 -11.69 3.54
N ALA A 154 8.15 -10.80 4.40
CA ALA A 154 8.17 -9.36 4.17
C ALA A 154 9.39 -8.93 3.34
N VAL A 155 9.71 -9.69 2.31
CA VAL A 155 10.86 -9.51 1.41
C VAL A 155 10.50 -9.88 -0.02
N SER A 156 11.09 -9.20 -1.00
CA SER A 156 10.94 -9.52 -2.43
C SER A 156 12.14 -9.06 -3.23
N CYS A 157 12.57 -9.86 -4.22
CA CYS A 157 13.70 -9.55 -5.10
C CYS A 157 13.21 -9.41 -6.55
N ALA A 158 12.72 -8.22 -6.90
CA ALA A 158 12.17 -7.91 -8.22
C ALA A 158 13.18 -7.17 -9.11
N GLN A 159 12.86 -7.04 -10.40
CA GLN A 159 13.56 -6.14 -11.32
C GLN A 159 12.88 -4.78 -11.34
N TRP A 160 13.65 -3.74 -11.07
CA TRP A 160 13.21 -2.35 -11.01
C TRP A 160 13.81 -1.58 -12.18
N THR A 161 12.95 -1.03 -13.03
CA THR A 161 13.36 -0.15 -14.12
C THR A 161 12.91 1.28 -13.83
N GLY A 162 13.84 2.23 -13.94
CA GLY A 162 13.54 3.64 -13.73
C GLY A 162 14.71 4.54 -14.07
N VAL A 163 14.63 5.78 -13.60
CA VAL A 163 15.68 6.80 -13.74
C VAL A 163 16.45 6.88 -12.43
N ARG A 164 17.77 7.10 -12.49
CA ARG A 164 18.56 7.26 -11.26
C ARG A 164 18.25 8.61 -10.63
N LEU A 165 18.01 8.61 -9.32
CA LEU A 165 17.82 9.83 -8.56
C LEU A 165 19.02 10.78 -8.69
N ALA A 166 20.25 10.25 -8.71
CA ALA A 166 21.46 11.05 -8.90
C ALA A 166 21.43 11.90 -10.19
N ASP A 167 20.88 11.36 -11.29
CA ASP A 167 20.80 12.10 -12.55
C ASP A 167 19.76 13.21 -12.49
N VAL A 168 18.63 12.96 -11.80
CA VAL A 168 17.60 13.98 -11.54
C VAL A 168 18.14 15.08 -10.64
N LEU A 169 18.81 14.74 -9.54
CA LEU A 169 19.43 15.71 -8.61
C LEU A 169 20.52 16.55 -9.28
N LYS A 170 21.33 15.93 -10.16
CA LYS A 170 22.31 16.64 -10.99
C LYS A 170 21.63 17.63 -11.93
N ASP A 171 20.53 17.24 -12.58
CA ASP A 171 19.76 18.15 -13.44
C ASP A 171 19.16 19.32 -12.65
N VAL A 172 18.64 19.08 -11.43
CA VAL A 172 18.11 20.12 -10.53
C VAL A 172 19.21 21.07 -10.03
N GLY A 173 20.46 20.61 -9.98
CA GLY A 173 21.59 21.37 -9.50
C GLY A 173 21.57 21.47 -7.97
N VAL A 174 21.65 20.32 -7.30
CA VAL A 174 21.88 20.24 -5.85
C VAL A 174 23.25 20.85 -5.51
N LYS A 175 23.27 21.72 -4.50
CA LYS A 175 24.46 22.39 -3.98
C LYS A 175 25.26 21.45 -3.07
N GLY A 176 26.55 21.72 -2.90
CA GLY A 176 27.43 20.91 -2.04
C GLY A 176 27.17 21.04 -0.54
N ASP A 177 26.22 21.89 -0.12
CA ASP A 177 25.80 22.04 1.28
C ASP A 177 24.62 21.12 1.66
N ALA A 178 24.06 20.38 0.70
CA ALA A 178 23.04 19.38 0.98
C ALA A 178 23.60 18.30 1.92
N VAL A 179 22.79 17.83 2.86
CA VAL A 179 23.18 16.75 3.79
C VAL A 179 22.24 15.55 3.69
N TYR A 180 20.95 15.81 3.51
CA TYR A 180 19.92 14.79 3.39
C TYR A 180 18.93 15.17 2.29
N ILE A 181 18.28 14.16 1.73
CA ILE A 181 17.09 14.30 0.91
C ILE A 181 15.92 13.65 1.63
N GLY A 182 14.74 14.27 1.56
CA GLY A 182 13.49 13.75 2.12
C GLY A 182 12.49 13.43 1.02
N TYR A 183 11.74 12.34 1.17
CA TYR A 183 10.72 11.91 0.22
C TYR A 183 9.34 11.94 0.88
N TYR A 184 8.35 12.41 0.11
CA TYR A 184 6.95 12.45 0.52
C TYR A 184 6.11 11.67 -0.48
N GLY A 185 5.25 10.80 0.04
CA GLY A 185 4.24 10.09 -0.73
C GLY A 185 2.96 10.90 -0.87
N ALA A 186 2.10 10.49 -1.80
CA ALA A 186 0.74 11.00 -1.92
C ALA A 186 -0.27 10.26 -1.03
N ASP A 187 0.21 9.32 -0.20
CA ASP A 187 -0.61 8.50 0.67
C ASP A 187 -1.34 9.33 1.72
N VAL A 188 -2.54 8.88 2.09
CA VAL A 188 -3.41 9.60 3.01
C VAL A 188 -3.25 9.02 4.42
N HIS A 189 -3.13 9.89 5.42
CA HIS A 189 -3.05 9.44 6.81
C HIS A 189 -4.28 8.63 7.19
N LEU A 190 -4.15 7.63 8.08
CA LEU A 190 -5.25 6.71 8.43
C LEU A 190 -6.48 7.40 9.05
N THR A 191 -6.33 8.64 9.52
CA THR A 191 -7.42 9.48 10.03
C THR A 191 -8.14 10.25 8.93
N GLY A 192 -7.67 10.22 7.68
CA GLY A 192 -8.16 11.05 6.57
C GLY A 192 -7.76 12.53 6.67
N ASN A 193 -6.89 12.90 7.61
CA ASN A 193 -6.48 14.30 7.76
C ASN A 193 -5.39 14.63 6.74
N PRO A 194 -5.61 15.57 5.80
CA PRO A 194 -4.64 15.92 4.76
C PRO A 194 -3.42 16.68 5.30
N GLU A 195 -3.49 17.27 6.48
CA GLU A 195 -2.37 17.99 7.12
C GLU A 195 -1.36 17.05 7.78
N LYS A 196 -1.71 15.76 7.94
CA LYS A 196 -0.82 14.76 8.53
C LYS A 196 -0.04 14.05 7.45
N VAL A 197 1.27 14.20 7.49
CA VAL A 197 2.20 13.38 6.69
C VAL A 197 2.16 11.95 7.22
N VAL A 198 1.95 10.99 6.32
CA VAL A 198 1.94 9.57 6.70
C VAL A 198 3.32 9.10 7.09
N ILE A 199 4.27 9.28 6.18
CA ILE A 199 5.67 8.96 6.38
C ILE A 199 6.52 9.88 5.52
N SER A 200 7.57 10.42 6.12
CA SER A 200 8.70 10.98 5.38
C SER A 200 9.92 10.14 5.73
N ARG A 201 10.66 9.73 4.70
CA ARG A 201 11.95 9.05 4.85
C ARG A 201 12.98 9.86 4.10
N GLY A 202 14.20 9.86 4.62
CA GLY A 202 15.32 10.49 3.96
C GLY A 202 16.57 9.64 4.03
N VAL A 203 17.48 9.92 3.11
CA VAL A 203 18.82 9.33 3.07
C VAL A 203 19.84 10.46 2.99
N PRO A 204 21.08 10.23 3.45
CA PRO A 204 22.18 11.15 3.20
C PRO A 204 22.36 11.43 1.70
N ILE A 205 22.86 12.63 1.36
CA ILE A 205 23.19 13.01 -0.02
C ILE A 205 24.36 12.18 -0.60
#